data_AF-A0A7K6B5U2-F1
#
_entry.id   AF-A0A7K6B5U2-F1
#
_cell.length_a   1.000
_cell.length_b   1.000
_cell.length_c   1.000
_cell.angle_alpha   90.00
_cell.angle_beta   90.00
_cell.angle_gamma   90.00
#
_symmetry.space_group_name_H-M   'P 1'
#
loop_
_entity.id
_entity.type
_entity.pdbx_description
1 polymer ?
#
loop_
_entity_poly.entity_id
_entity_poly.type
_entity_poly.pdbx_seq_one_letter_code
_entity_poly.pdbx_strand_id
1 'polypeptide(L)'
;PAKGFSQSFQLSARGYLSTWPASGQPILVDHKPCCAPEERQPSNKRVPLTIPKPQYLEQLESYLKKELQTLDLTKTSSQELKLQPYREIFEFFINDFKTYKPLLSAIKNEYEATLAHQKKMIHALKTMAMTVSEESTQQVVALQEKERDEINVLKQEKQHLLKCIDNIKEEKASLQTQVEHLQASVAKEYTRYLNESEARKLLLAKLNAMYSEQLDAKHHQVQGIKGDDMVKLTLALKVAQQDLAKAQTKLNAVITDYTDAVPRSDFESLQQNYSDLLQEMKTLQKDFDQLHKEHEALLKIHRETAEERDILCSELQRAQHNYTPRPDWAKCSEVVPGGAARWDHLAKGKTSDQLVDVLLEEIGTAVLREREIFPGQGKDEQVPVYLRHKGDVRNKHLTKKDVVTIVKDVWKEKIALDQQ
;
A
#
# COMPACT_ATOMS: atom_id res chain seq x y z
N PRO A 1 -3.23 28.24 -38.92
CA PRO A 1 -2.37 29.12 -38.10
C PRO A 1 -2.82 29.11 -36.64
N ALA A 2 -2.28 28.17 -35.84
CA ALA A 2 -2.42 28.15 -34.40
C ALA A 2 -1.05 27.78 -33.82
N LYS A 3 -0.44 28.72 -33.10
CA LYS A 3 0.91 28.63 -32.53
C LYS A 3 0.86 27.76 -31.27
N GLY A 4 1.76 26.77 -31.22
CA GLY A 4 2.00 25.97 -30.02
C GLY A 4 2.83 26.73 -28.98
N PHE A 5 2.68 26.31 -27.73
CA PHE A 5 3.63 26.54 -26.65
C PHE A 5 3.64 25.31 -25.75
N SER A 6 4.59 24.41 -26.03
CA SER A 6 5.06 23.40 -25.08
C SER A 6 6.41 23.89 -24.60
N GLN A 7 6.50 24.32 -23.34
CA GLN A 7 7.77 24.73 -22.74
C GLN A 7 8.37 23.55 -21.98
N SER A 8 9.33 22.90 -22.63
CA SER A 8 10.32 22.01 -22.05
C SER A 8 11.28 22.81 -21.16
N PHE A 9 11.41 22.45 -19.88
CA PHE A 9 12.57 22.83 -19.08
C PHE A 9 13.45 21.60 -18.87
N GLN A 10 14.42 21.44 -19.76
CA GLN A 10 15.66 20.73 -19.48
C GLN A 10 16.59 21.69 -18.75
N LEU A 11 17.03 21.33 -17.54
CA LEU A 11 18.24 21.87 -16.93
C LEU A 11 19.13 20.68 -16.55
N SER A 12 20.03 20.35 -17.47
CA SER A 12 21.24 19.57 -17.18
C SER A 12 22.39 20.56 -17.03
N ALA A 13 22.88 20.71 -15.81
CA ALA A 13 24.21 21.26 -15.54
C ALA A 13 24.81 20.49 -14.37
N ARG A 14 25.63 19.50 -14.76
CA ARG A 14 26.43 18.62 -13.92
C ARG A 14 27.56 19.43 -13.27
N GLY A 15 27.42 19.74 -11.98
CA GLY A 15 28.52 20.20 -11.12
C GLY A 15 28.92 19.07 -10.18
N TYR A 16 30.12 18.51 -10.39
CA TYR A 16 30.75 17.56 -9.49
C TYR A 16 31.01 18.23 -8.13
N LEU A 17 30.39 17.75 -7.06
CA LEU A 17 30.82 18.07 -5.69
C LEU A 17 30.86 16.77 -4.87
N SER A 18 32.10 16.40 -4.60
CA SER A 18 32.63 15.36 -3.75
C SER A 18 31.78 15.04 -2.52
N THR A 19 31.45 13.77 -2.39
CA THR A 19 30.83 13.15 -1.23
C THR A 19 31.86 12.97 -0.13
N TRP A 20 31.68 13.65 1.01
CA TRP A 20 32.29 13.25 2.29
C TRP A 20 31.28 13.51 3.42
N PRO A 21 30.94 12.49 4.22
CA PRO A 21 30.21 12.65 5.47
C PRO A 21 31.19 12.71 6.65
N ALA A 22 30.90 13.52 7.66
CA ALA A 22 31.58 13.46 8.96
C ALA A 22 30.55 13.13 10.05
N SER A 23 30.22 11.84 10.16
CA SER A 23 29.73 11.24 11.40
C SER A 23 30.92 10.92 12.31
N GLY A 24 30.84 11.36 13.56
CA GLY A 24 31.88 11.16 14.57
C GLY A 24 31.91 9.74 15.12
N GLN A 25 33.10 9.26 15.44
CA GLN A 25 33.62 8.90 16.79
C GLN A 25 35.02 8.24 16.59
N PRO A 26 35.72 7.77 17.64
CA PRO A 26 36.83 8.46 18.31
C PRO A 26 38.19 7.78 18.02
N ILE A 27 39.25 8.54 17.71
CA ILE A 27 40.60 7.96 17.68
C ILE A 27 41.30 8.26 19.00
N LEU A 28 41.35 7.20 19.81
CA LEU A 28 42.32 6.95 20.87
C LEU A 28 43.70 6.76 20.19
N VAL A 29 44.70 7.57 20.53
CA VAL A 29 46.11 7.25 20.24
C VAL A 29 46.85 7.12 21.56
N ASP A 30 47.16 5.87 21.86
CA ASP A 30 48.11 5.44 22.88
C ASP A 30 49.53 5.93 22.55
N HIS A 31 50.13 6.68 23.46
CA HIS A 31 51.58 6.69 23.62
C HIS A 31 51.94 6.55 25.10
N LYS A 32 52.52 5.39 25.43
CA LYS A 32 53.20 5.08 26.70
C LYS A 32 54.55 4.42 26.36
N PRO A 33 55.46 4.25 27.34
CA PRO A 33 56.57 5.16 27.58
C PRO A 33 57.93 4.43 27.52
N CYS A 34 59.05 5.14 27.61
CA CYS A 34 60.21 4.81 28.47
C CYS A 34 61.46 5.57 28.00
N CYS A 35 61.97 6.45 28.87
CA CYS A 35 63.38 6.44 29.24
C CYS A 35 63.44 6.43 30.77
N ALA A 36 64.21 5.49 31.30
CA ALA A 36 64.40 5.24 32.73
C ALA A 36 65.39 6.23 33.36
N PRO A 37 65.45 6.31 34.70
CA PRO A 37 66.19 7.33 35.43
C PRO A 37 67.61 6.84 35.81
N GLU A 38 68.63 7.64 35.53
CA GLU A 38 69.89 7.58 36.27
C GLU A 38 69.97 8.72 37.28
N GLU A 39 70.33 8.33 38.49
CA GLU A 39 70.51 9.05 39.74
C GLU A 39 71.08 10.47 39.60
N ARG A 40 70.37 11.45 40.20
CA ARG A 40 71.01 12.50 41.00
C ARG A 40 70.16 12.82 42.23
N GLN A 41 70.78 12.63 43.39
CA GLN A 41 70.31 13.07 44.71
C GLN A 41 70.08 14.60 44.75
N PRO A 42 69.15 15.09 45.58
CA PRO A 42 68.72 16.47 45.58
C PRO A 42 69.55 17.31 46.56
N SER A 43 70.34 18.24 46.04
CA SER A 43 70.72 19.44 46.81
C SER A 43 70.13 20.65 46.12
N ASN A 44 69.01 21.15 46.68
CA ASN A 44 68.74 22.57 46.91
C ASN A 44 67.22 22.81 46.95
N LYS A 45 66.79 23.16 48.17
CA LYS A 45 65.58 23.92 48.52
C LYS A 45 64.98 24.67 47.31
N ARG A 46 63.79 24.25 46.86
CA ARG A 46 62.88 25.14 46.12
C ARG A 46 61.64 25.39 46.96
N VAL A 47 61.57 26.62 47.43
CA VAL A 47 60.43 27.31 48.03
C VAL A 47 59.22 27.18 47.08
N PRO A 48 58.00 26.92 47.58
CA PRO A 48 56.80 27.07 46.77
C PRO A 48 56.59 28.56 46.50
N LEU A 49 56.94 29.03 45.31
CA LEU A 49 56.46 30.32 44.83
C LEU A 49 55.00 30.15 44.42
N THR A 50 54.10 30.21 45.41
CA THR A 50 52.72 30.66 45.20
C THR A 50 52.81 32.10 44.70
N ILE A 51 52.88 32.29 43.38
CA ILE A 51 52.65 33.58 42.76
C ILE A 51 51.18 33.92 43.08
N PRO A 52 50.89 34.99 43.84
CA PRO A 52 49.52 35.37 44.12
C PRO A 52 48.81 35.65 42.80
N LYS A 53 47.58 35.15 42.66
CA LYS A 53 46.74 35.45 41.49
C LYS A 53 46.63 36.98 41.36
N PRO A 54 46.77 37.55 40.14
CA PRO A 54 46.58 38.98 39.96
C PRO A 54 45.19 39.39 40.44
N GLN A 55 45.09 40.42 41.29
CA GLN A 55 43.82 40.89 41.86
C GLN A 55 42.74 41.16 40.80
N TYR A 56 43.16 41.60 39.62
CA TYR A 56 42.29 41.84 38.48
C TYR A 56 41.64 40.56 37.91
N LEU A 57 42.37 39.44 37.89
CA LEU A 57 41.83 38.15 37.46
C LEU A 57 40.78 37.62 38.46
N GLU A 58 41.01 37.80 39.76
CA GLU A 58 40.05 37.41 40.80
C GLU A 58 38.76 38.23 40.72
N GLN A 59 38.86 39.53 40.38
CA GLN A 59 37.71 40.40 40.16
C GLN A 59 36.88 39.93 38.95
N LEU A 60 37.51 39.64 37.82
CA LEU A 60 36.82 39.11 36.63
C LEU A 60 36.17 37.74 36.89
N GLU A 61 36.85 36.83 37.60
CA GLU A 61 36.28 35.53 37.97
C GLU A 61 35.10 35.67 38.94
N SER A 62 35.16 36.61 39.88
CA SER A 62 34.05 36.89 40.80
C SER A 62 32.85 37.53 40.09
N TYR A 63 33.10 38.37 39.08
CA TYR A 63 32.08 38.98 38.24
C TYR A 63 31.38 37.93 37.37
N LEU A 64 32.15 37.04 36.72
CA LEU A 64 31.61 35.92 35.95
C LEU A 64 30.69 35.04 36.78
N LYS A 65 31.12 34.68 38.00
CA LYS A 65 30.34 33.81 38.89
C LYS A 65 29.02 34.46 39.30
N LYS A 66 29.00 35.76 39.53
CA LYS A 66 27.77 36.51 39.87
C LYS A 66 26.82 36.58 38.68
N GLU A 67 27.32 36.95 37.50
CA GLU A 67 26.51 37.03 36.27
C GLU A 67 25.99 35.66 35.79
N LEU A 68 26.72 34.57 36.05
CA LEU A 68 26.22 33.21 35.76
C LEU A 68 25.20 32.71 36.79
N GLN A 69 25.22 33.23 38.03
CA GLN A 69 24.26 32.88 39.08
C GLN A 69 22.93 33.62 38.94
N THR A 70 22.92 34.78 38.27
CA THR A 70 21.71 35.56 37.98
C THR A 70 20.94 35.05 36.76
N LEU A 71 21.53 34.17 35.94
CA LEU A 71 20.90 33.60 34.75
C LEU A 71 20.06 32.35 35.08
N ASP A 72 18.76 32.39 34.75
CA ASP A 72 17.85 31.25 34.90
C ASP A 72 18.19 30.12 33.91
N LEU A 73 18.72 29.02 34.45
CA LEU A 73 19.20 27.84 33.71
C LEU A 73 18.08 26.93 33.17
N THR A 74 16.81 27.24 33.44
CA THR A 74 15.66 26.38 33.17
C THR A 74 15.11 26.49 31.74
N LYS A 75 15.54 27.49 30.96
CA LYS A 75 15.11 27.69 29.56
C LYS A 75 16.11 27.13 28.56
N THR A 76 15.60 26.56 27.46
CA THR A 76 16.37 25.97 26.34
C THR A 76 17.35 26.94 25.66
N SER A 77 17.18 28.25 25.83
CA SER A 77 18.09 29.31 25.37
C SER A 77 19.25 29.61 26.34
N SER A 78 19.38 28.84 27.43
CA SER A 78 20.37 29.07 28.50
C SER A 78 21.82 28.98 28.02
N GLN A 79 22.13 28.21 26.99
CA GLN A 79 23.48 28.14 26.43
C GLN A 79 23.89 29.41 25.66
N GLU A 80 22.97 30.04 24.92
CA GLU A 80 23.28 31.32 24.25
C GLU A 80 23.37 32.48 25.22
N LEU A 81 22.51 32.50 26.26
CA LEU A 81 22.53 33.52 27.31
C LEU A 81 23.81 33.44 28.15
N LYS A 82 24.36 32.23 28.37
CA LYS A 82 25.65 32.04 29.04
C LYS A 82 26.81 32.64 28.27
N LEU A 83 26.78 32.62 26.94
CA LEU A 83 27.88 33.12 26.11
C LEU A 83 28.10 34.64 26.28
N GLN A 84 27.08 35.38 26.72
CA GLN A 84 27.15 36.84 26.84
C GLN A 84 28.10 37.30 27.98
N PRO A 85 27.97 36.83 29.24
CA PRO A 85 28.97 37.10 30.28
C PRO A 85 30.40 36.69 29.92
N TYR A 86 30.57 35.53 29.26
CA TYR A 86 31.89 35.09 28.80
C TYR A 86 32.48 36.01 27.72
N ARG A 87 31.65 36.53 26.81
CA ARG A 87 32.06 37.43 25.73
C ARG A 87 32.47 38.80 26.25
N GLU A 88 31.78 39.31 27.27
CA GLU A 88 32.08 40.56 27.96
C GLU A 88 33.38 40.47 28.77
N ILE A 89 33.56 39.38 29.53
CA ILE A 89 34.78 39.16 30.32
C ILE A 89 35.99 38.92 29.44
N PHE A 90 35.83 38.21 28.33
CA PHE A 90 36.90 38.03 27.35
C PHE A 90 37.28 39.36 26.69
N GLU A 91 36.31 40.26 26.46
CA GLU A 91 36.60 41.61 25.95
C GLU A 91 37.37 42.44 26.98
N PHE A 92 36.94 42.45 28.25
CA PHE A 92 37.68 43.09 29.32
C PHE A 92 39.10 42.52 29.45
N PHE A 93 39.25 41.20 29.42
CA PHE A 93 40.54 40.52 29.49
C PHE A 93 41.48 40.88 28.34
N ILE A 94 40.98 40.90 27.09
CA ILE A 94 41.81 41.24 25.92
C ILE A 94 42.21 42.71 25.93
N ASN A 95 41.35 43.59 26.45
CA ASN A 95 41.63 45.02 26.50
C ASN A 95 42.87 45.40 27.33
N ASP A 96 43.25 44.57 28.30
CA ASP A 96 44.46 44.78 29.11
C ASP A 96 45.77 44.34 28.41
N PHE A 97 45.70 43.50 27.37
CA PHE A 97 46.88 43.04 26.64
C PHE A 97 47.23 43.95 25.46
N LYS A 98 48.13 44.91 25.65
CA LYS A 98 48.48 45.88 24.59
C LYS A 98 49.11 45.26 23.33
N THR A 99 49.94 44.22 23.47
CA THR A 99 50.71 43.63 22.36
C THR A 99 49.95 42.51 21.63
N TYR A 100 49.15 41.73 22.36
CA TYR A 100 48.46 40.54 21.82
C TYR A 100 46.99 40.81 21.45
N LYS A 101 46.44 41.98 21.82
CA LYS A 101 45.05 42.36 21.53
C LYS A 101 44.63 42.20 20.06
N PRO A 102 45.39 42.66 19.05
CA PRO A 102 44.96 42.51 17.65
C PRO A 102 44.74 41.06 17.24
N LEU A 103 45.61 40.14 17.70
CA LEU A 103 45.50 38.71 17.40
C LEU A 103 44.31 38.08 18.14
N LEU A 104 44.15 38.37 19.44
CA LEU A 104 43.05 37.82 20.25
C LEU A 104 41.67 38.34 19.79
N SER A 105 41.58 39.62 19.40
CA SER A 105 40.38 40.20 18.78
C SER A 105 40.10 39.59 17.41
N ALA A 106 41.11 39.35 16.58
CA ALA A 106 40.92 38.66 15.29
C ALA A 106 40.36 37.24 15.48
N ILE A 107 40.94 36.47 16.41
CA ILE A 107 40.46 35.13 16.76
C ILE A 107 39.02 35.19 17.28
N LYS A 108 38.70 36.12 18.19
CA LYS A 108 37.34 36.33 18.69
C LYS A 108 36.38 36.58 17.53
N ASN A 109 36.69 37.54 16.66
CA ASN A 109 35.82 37.95 15.57
C ASN A 109 35.53 36.82 14.57
N GLU A 110 36.51 35.96 14.27
CA GLU A 110 36.31 34.78 13.41
C GLU A 110 35.32 33.77 14.01
N TYR A 111 35.44 33.48 15.31
CA TYR A 111 34.47 32.62 16.00
C TYR A 111 33.08 33.27 16.06
N GLU A 112 33.00 34.57 16.31
CA GLU A 112 31.73 35.30 16.33
C GLU A 112 31.05 35.29 14.95
N ALA A 113 31.81 35.51 13.88
CA ALA A 113 31.33 35.44 12.50
C ALA A 113 30.83 34.02 12.15
N THR A 114 31.59 33.00 12.55
CA THR A 114 31.22 31.58 12.33
C THR A 114 29.93 31.21 13.08
N LEU A 115 29.80 31.62 14.35
CA LEU A 115 28.60 31.40 15.15
C LEU A 115 27.39 32.12 14.55
N ALA A 116 27.55 33.37 14.09
CA ALA A 116 26.48 34.11 13.43
C ALA A 116 26.03 33.43 12.13
N HIS A 117 26.97 32.93 11.33
CA HIS A 117 26.68 32.17 10.12
C HIS A 117 25.90 30.87 10.43
N GLN A 118 26.35 30.11 11.44
CA GLN A 118 25.66 28.89 11.89
C GLN A 118 24.24 29.18 12.38
N LYS A 119 24.03 30.23 13.18
CA LYS A 119 22.69 30.64 13.62
C LYS A 119 21.78 30.98 12.44
N LYS A 120 22.30 31.70 11.45
CA LYS A 120 21.56 32.05 10.23
C LYS A 120 21.17 30.79 9.43
N MET A 121 22.10 29.83 9.30
CA MET A 121 21.84 28.54 8.65
C MET A 121 20.77 27.73 9.39
N ILE A 122 20.87 27.63 10.72
CA ILE A 122 19.87 26.93 11.55
C ILE A 122 18.50 27.58 11.42
N HIS A 123 18.43 28.92 11.44
CA HIS A 123 17.17 29.64 11.25
C HIS A 123 16.58 29.37 9.86
N ALA A 124 17.38 29.45 8.79
CA ALA A 124 16.92 29.18 7.43
C ALA A 124 16.37 27.74 7.29
N LEU A 125 17.08 26.76 7.83
CA LEU A 125 16.61 25.37 7.87
C LEU A 125 15.32 25.21 8.67
N LYS A 126 15.19 25.88 9.82
CA LYS A 126 13.96 25.86 10.62
C LYS A 126 12.78 26.46 9.86
N THR A 127 12.98 27.58 9.17
CA THR A 127 11.95 28.19 8.32
C THR A 127 11.53 27.25 7.19
N MET A 128 12.49 26.65 6.47
CA MET A 128 12.19 25.68 5.42
C MET A 128 11.47 24.43 5.95
N ALA A 129 11.86 23.93 7.13
CA ALA A 129 11.19 22.81 7.76
C ALA A 129 9.75 23.15 8.17
N MET A 130 9.51 24.38 8.67
CA MET A 130 8.16 24.85 8.97
C MET A 130 7.30 24.98 7.71
N THR A 131 7.82 25.55 6.62
CA THR A 131 7.05 25.69 5.37
C THR A 131 6.72 24.33 4.76
N VAL A 132 7.70 23.41 4.68
CA VAL A 132 7.46 22.06 4.16
C VAL A 132 6.49 21.29 5.06
N SER A 133 6.60 21.43 6.38
CA SER A 133 5.65 20.82 7.32
C SER A 133 4.23 21.35 7.07
N GLU A 134 4.07 22.66 6.92
CA GLU A 134 2.76 23.29 6.70
C GLU A 134 2.15 22.90 5.35
N GLU A 135 2.95 22.89 4.28
CA GLU A 135 2.55 22.39 2.95
C GLU A 135 2.11 20.92 3.02
N SER A 136 2.86 20.07 3.73
CA SER A 136 2.49 18.66 3.89
C SER A 136 1.18 18.49 4.64
N THR A 137 0.94 19.28 5.70
CA THR A 137 -0.33 19.25 6.43
C THR A 137 -1.49 19.74 5.60
N GLN A 138 -1.30 20.77 4.77
CA GLN A 138 -2.32 21.27 3.86
C GLN A 138 -2.67 20.23 2.79
N GLN A 139 -1.67 19.53 2.24
CA GLN A 139 -1.89 18.44 1.29
C GLN A 139 -2.68 17.29 1.91
N VAL A 140 -2.36 16.89 3.14
CA VAL A 140 -3.10 15.83 3.86
C VAL A 140 -4.56 16.24 4.07
N VAL A 141 -4.82 17.47 4.50
CA VAL A 141 -6.20 17.95 4.71
C VAL A 141 -6.97 18.02 3.38
N ALA A 142 -6.36 18.51 2.30
CA ALA A 142 -7.00 18.57 0.99
C ALA A 142 -7.35 17.16 0.45
N LEU A 143 -6.48 16.18 0.66
CA LEU A 143 -6.76 14.78 0.31
C LEU A 143 -7.91 14.22 1.16
N GLN A 144 -7.91 14.47 2.47
CA GLN A 144 -8.99 14.03 3.36
C GLN A 144 -10.34 14.64 2.99
N GLU A 145 -10.39 15.90 2.58
CA GLU A 145 -11.62 16.54 2.14
C GLU A 145 -12.14 15.91 0.84
N LYS A 146 -11.25 15.67 -0.12
CA LYS A 146 -11.60 14.97 -1.37
C LYS A 146 -12.13 13.55 -1.10
N GLU A 147 -11.45 12.78 -0.26
CA GLU A 147 -11.90 11.43 0.14
C GLU A 147 -13.29 11.47 0.80
N ARG A 148 -13.51 12.46 1.68
CA ARG A 148 -14.82 12.63 2.34
C ARG A 148 -15.93 12.92 1.34
N ASP A 149 -15.67 13.76 0.34
CA ASP A 149 -16.64 14.11 -0.68
C ASP A 149 -16.95 12.91 -1.59
N GLU A 150 -15.93 12.14 -1.99
CA GLU A 150 -16.10 10.87 -2.73
C GLU A 150 -16.92 9.85 -1.93
N ILE A 151 -16.62 9.68 -0.64
CA ILE A 151 -17.39 8.81 0.26
C ILE A 151 -18.85 9.27 0.34
N ASN A 152 -19.11 10.57 0.36
CA ASN A 152 -20.47 11.10 0.42
C ASN A 152 -21.25 10.84 -0.87
N VAL A 153 -20.63 11.03 -2.04
CA VAL A 153 -21.25 10.70 -3.34
C VAL A 153 -21.55 9.21 -3.42
N LEU A 154 -20.60 8.34 -3.08
CA LEU A 154 -20.80 6.89 -3.07
C LEU A 154 -21.90 6.45 -2.09
N LYS A 155 -22.02 7.11 -0.94
CA LYS A 155 -23.12 6.86 0.01
C LYS A 155 -24.49 7.24 -0.59
N GLN A 156 -24.58 8.38 -1.28
CA GLN A 156 -25.81 8.80 -1.95
C GLN A 156 -26.20 7.84 -3.07
N GLU A 157 -25.25 7.43 -3.90
CA GLU A 157 -25.47 6.46 -4.98
C GLU A 157 -25.89 5.09 -4.42
N LYS A 158 -25.23 4.60 -3.37
CA LYS A 158 -25.64 3.38 -2.67
C LYS A 158 -27.08 3.47 -2.19
N GLN A 159 -27.47 4.60 -1.59
CA GLN A 159 -28.84 4.78 -1.11
C GLN A 159 -29.84 4.82 -2.26
N HIS A 160 -29.50 5.45 -3.38
CA HIS A 160 -30.31 5.47 -4.59
C HIS A 160 -30.50 4.05 -5.15
N LEU A 161 -29.42 3.29 -5.32
CA LEU A 161 -29.47 1.91 -5.81
C LEU A 161 -30.30 1.00 -4.90
N LEU A 162 -30.21 1.15 -3.58
CA LEU A 162 -31.06 0.41 -2.64
C LEU A 162 -32.55 0.70 -2.87
N LYS A 163 -32.93 1.97 -3.07
CA LYS A 163 -34.32 2.34 -3.40
C LYS A 163 -34.79 1.71 -4.71
N CYS A 164 -33.94 1.70 -5.73
CA CYS A 164 -34.26 1.04 -7.02
C CYS A 164 -34.48 -0.46 -6.83
N ILE A 165 -33.63 -1.12 -6.04
CA ILE A 165 -33.77 -2.55 -5.73
C ILE A 165 -35.10 -2.82 -5.03
N ASP A 166 -35.48 -2.00 -4.05
CA ASP A 166 -36.73 -2.16 -3.33
C ASP A 166 -37.95 -1.95 -4.24
N ASN A 167 -37.92 -0.94 -5.11
CA ASN A 167 -38.97 -0.71 -6.11
C ASN A 167 -39.14 -1.90 -7.06
N ILE A 168 -38.04 -2.42 -7.63
CA ILE A 168 -38.07 -3.57 -8.53
C ILE A 168 -38.58 -4.83 -7.80
N LYS A 169 -38.24 -5.01 -6.51
CA LYS A 169 -38.78 -6.13 -5.71
C LYS A 169 -40.28 -6.00 -5.50
N GLU A 170 -40.78 -4.80 -5.24
CA GLU A 170 -42.21 -4.54 -5.09
C GLU A 170 -42.97 -4.77 -6.40
N GLU A 171 -42.44 -4.29 -7.53
CA GLU A 171 -42.98 -4.57 -8.86
C GLU A 171 -42.99 -6.06 -9.18
N LYS A 172 -41.93 -6.79 -8.85
CA LYS A 172 -41.88 -8.25 -9.01
C LYS A 172 -42.97 -8.94 -8.17
N ALA A 173 -43.16 -8.51 -6.92
CA ALA A 173 -44.18 -9.10 -6.04
C ALA A 173 -45.60 -8.81 -6.55
N SER A 174 -45.85 -7.60 -7.06
CA SER A 174 -47.16 -7.23 -7.61
C SER A 174 -47.45 -7.99 -8.91
N LEU A 175 -46.48 -8.11 -9.82
CA LEU A 175 -46.61 -8.91 -11.04
C LEU A 175 -46.82 -10.40 -10.73
N GLN A 176 -46.08 -10.94 -9.75
CA GLN A 176 -46.27 -12.31 -9.30
C GLN A 176 -47.70 -12.55 -8.81
N THR A 177 -48.25 -11.62 -8.03
CA THR A 177 -49.65 -11.69 -7.55
C THR A 177 -50.64 -11.68 -8.71
N GLN A 178 -50.40 -10.85 -9.73
CA GLN A 178 -51.24 -10.81 -10.94
C GLN A 178 -51.16 -12.12 -11.73
N VAL A 179 -49.97 -12.70 -11.88
CA VAL A 179 -49.77 -14.00 -12.54
C VAL A 179 -50.55 -15.09 -11.81
N GLU A 180 -50.46 -15.15 -10.47
CA GLU A 180 -51.20 -16.12 -9.65
C GLU A 180 -52.71 -15.95 -9.80
N HIS A 181 -53.21 -14.71 -9.81
CA HIS A 181 -54.62 -14.43 -10.05
C HIS A 181 -55.08 -14.88 -11.44
N LEU A 182 -54.30 -14.58 -12.49
CA LEU A 182 -54.60 -14.98 -13.86
C LEU A 182 -54.59 -16.51 -14.01
N GLN A 183 -53.62 -17.20 -13.40
CA GLN A 183 -53.57 -18.66 -13.38
C GLN A 183 -54.82 -19.25 -12.70
N ALA A 184 -55.24 -18.71 -11.56
CA ALA A 184 -56.45 -19.14 -10.88
C ALA A 184 -57.72 -18.89 -11.71
N SER A 185 -57.80 -17.73 -12.37
CA SER A 185 -58.90 -17.38 -13.26
C SER A 185 -59.00 -18.33 -14.46
N VAL A 186 -57.87 -18.59 -15.12
CA VAL A 186 -57.77 -19.53 -16.24
C VAL A 186 -58.19 -20.93 -15.79
N ALA A 187 -57.68 -21.43 -14.66
CA ALA A 187 -58.06 -22.74 -14.12
C ALA A 187 -59.58 -22.84 -13.84
N LYS A 188 -60.18 -21.76 -13.32
CA LYS A 188 -61.62 -21.67 -13.08
C LYS A 188 -62.42 -21.74 -14.38
N GLU A 189 -62.02 -20.99 -15.40
CA GLU A 189 -62.69 -21.01 -16.71
C GLU A 189 -62.51 -22.37 -17.42
N TYR A 190 -61.35 -23.00 -17.34
CA TYR A 190 -61.14 -24.36 -17.83
C TYR A 190 -62.08 -25.36 -17.16
N THR A 191 -62.25 -25.27 -15.84
CA THR A 191 -63.18 -26.13 -15.08
C THR A 191 -64.62 -25.90 -15.52
N ARG A 192 -65.03 -24.64 -15.74
CA ARG A 192 -66.37 -24.31 -16.27
C ARG A 192 -66.61 -24.89 -17.66
N TYR A 193 -65.63 -24.75 -18.55
CA TYR A 193 -65.70 -25.30 -19.90
C TYR A 193 -65.87 -26.82 -19.88
N LEU A 194 -65.11 -27.53 -19.03
CA LEU A 194 -65.23 -28.97 -18.88
C LEU A 194 -66.63 -29.37 -18.40
N ASN A 195 -67.14 -28.71 -17.34
CA ASN A 195 -68.47 -28.97 -16.81
C ASN A 195 -69.56 -28.73 -17.88
N GLU A 196 -69.45 -27.66 -18.67
CA GLU A 196 -70.40 -27.37 -19.76
C GLU A 196 -70.31 -28.40 -20.89
N SER A 197 -69.10 -28.81 -21.26
CA SER A 197 -68.86 -29.87 -22.25
C SER A 197 -69.46 -31.21 -21.82
N GLU A 198 -69.27 -31.60 -20.56
CA GLU A 198 -69.86 -32.80 -19.98
C GLU A 198 -71.40 -32.74 -19.98
N ALA A 199 -71.98 -31.59 -19.60
CA ALA A 199 -73.42 -31.38 -19.65
C ALA A 199 -73.97 -31.49 -21.08
N ARG A 200 -73.29 -30.91 -22.07
CA ARG A 200 -73.65 -31.02 -23.50
C ARG A 200 -73.56 -32.46 -23.98
N LYS A 201 -72.52 -33.21 -23.60
CA LYS A 201 -72.36 -34.63 -23.94
C LYS A 201 -73.50 -35.47 -23.36
N LEU A 202 -73.90 -35.21 -22.12
CA LEU A 202 -75.04 -35.87 -21.49
C LEU A 202 -76.37 -35.55 -22.20
N LEU A 203 -76.59 -34.29 -22.57
CA LEU A 203 -77.78 -33.87 -23.32
C LEU A 203 -77.84 -34.52 -24.71
N LEU A 204 -76.72 -34.57 -25.44
CA LEU A 204 -76.64 -35.25 -26.73
C LEU A 204 -76.90 -36.75 -26.60
N ALA A 205 -76.35 -37.40 -25.57
CA ALA A 205 -76.64 -38.80 -25.30
C ALA A 205 -78.14 -39.04 -25.04
N LYS A 206 -78.78 -38.17 -24.24
CA LYS A 206 -80.23 -38.22 -24.00
C LYS A 206 -81.03 -37.99 -25.29
N LEU A 207 -80.64 -37.01 -26.11
CA LEU A 207 -81.29 -36.72 -27.38
C LEU A 207 -81.20 -37.91 -28.35
N ASN A 208 -80.02 -38.53 -28.46
CA ASN A 208 -79.80 -39.71 -29.29
C ASN A 208 -80.61 -40.91 -28.80
N ALA A 209 -80.74 -41.11 -27.48
CA ALA A 209 -81.61 -42.12 -26.91
C ALA A 209 -83.08 -41.89 -27.31
N MET A 210 -83.58 -40.65 -27.12
CA MET A 210 -84.94 -40.29 -27.56
C MET A 210 -85.13 -40.45 -29.08
N TYR A 211 -84.13 -40.13 -29.90
CA TYR A 211 -84.20 -40.31 -31.35
C TYR A 211 -84.23 -41.80 -31.75
N SER A 212 -83.47 -42.64 -31.04
CA SER A 212 -83.49 -44.10 -31.24
C SER A 212 -84.86 -44.66 -30.86
N GLU A 213 -85.41 -44.27 -29.70
CA GLU A 213 -86.78 -44.62 -29.27
C GLU A 213 -87.83 -44.14 -30.29
N GLN A 214 -87.66 -42.94 -30.86
CA GLN A 214 -88.56 -42.41 -31.88
C GLN A 214 -88.41 -43.13 -33.22
N LEU A 215 -87.22 -43.58 -33.61
CA LEU A 215 -87.02 -44.42 -34.79
C LEU A 215 -87.67 -45.79 -34.61
N ASP A 216 -87.54 -46.38 -33.42
CA ASP A 216 -88.24 -47.62 -33.06
C ASP A 216 -89.77 -47.44 -33.10
N ALA A 217 -90.26 -46.28 -32.68
CA ALA A 217 -91.68 -45.90 -32.78
C ALA A 217 -92.11 -45.57 -34.23
N LYS A 218 -91.25 -44.97 -35.06
CA LYS A 218 -91.54 -44.64 -36.47
C LYS A 218 -91.44 -45.86 -37.39
N HIS A 219 -90.69 -46.91 -37.02
CA HIS A 219 -90.80 -48.20 -37.69
C HIS A 219 -92.20 -48.82 -37.58
N HIS A 220 -93.06 -48.32 -36.67
CA HIS A 220 -94.48 -48.68 -36.57
C HIS A 220 -95.44 -47.66 -37.22
N GLN A 221 -94.94 -46.64 -37.91
CA GLN A 221 -95.81 -45.65 -38.56
C GLN A 221 -95.17 -45.07 -39.82
N VAL A 222 -95.28 -45.83 -40.92
CA VAL A 222 -95.11 -45.31 -42.28
C VAL A 222 -96.50 -45.10 -42.87
N GLN A 223 -97.02 -43.88 -42.86
CA GLN A 223 -97.86 -43.41 -43.97
C GLN A 223 -98.13 -41.90 -43.92
N GLY A 224 -97.84 -41.24 -45.06
CA GLY A 224 -98.56 -40.04 -45.53
C GLY A 224 -98.23 -38.75 -44.77
N ILE A 225 -98.22 -37.57 -45.37
CA ILE A 225 -99.13 -37.04 -46.38
C ILE A 225 -98.36 -35.93 -47.11
N LYS A 226 -98.19 -36.08 -48.43
CA LYS A 226 -97.89 -34.97 -49.34
C LYS A 226 -99.20 -34.23 -49.56
N GLY A 227 -99.32 -33.03 -49.01
CA GLY A 227 -100.52 -32.19 -49.12
C GLY A 227 -100.48 -30.94 -48.25
N ASP A 228 -99.65 -30.96 -47.21
CA ASP A 228 -99.47 -29.85 -46.26
C ASP A 228 -98.39 -28.82 -46.71
N ASP A 229 -97.81 -29.02 -47.89
CA ASP A 229 -96.50 -28.47 -48.27
C ASP A 229 -96.57 -26.99 -48.67
N MET A 230 -97.66 -26.53 -49.28
CA MET A 230 -97.74 -25.15 -49.79
C MET A 230 -98.01 -24.11 -48.69
N VAL A 231 -98.88 -24.43 -47.73
CA VAL A 231 -99.15 -23.55 -46.57
C VAL A 231 -97.94 -23.55 -45.63
N LYS A 232 -97.28 -24.70 -45.43
CA LYS A 232 -96.02 -24.78 -44.67
C LYS A 232 -94.91 -24.01 -45.35
N LEU A 233 -94.78 -24.07 -46.68
CA LEU A 233 -93.79 -23.28 -47.41
C LEU A 233 -94.06 -21.77 -47.29
N THR A 234 -95.33 -21.36 -47.36
CA THR A 234 -95.71 -19.94 -47.21
C THR A 234 -95.47 -19.43 -45.79
N LEU A 235 -95.77 -20.25 -44.78
CA LEU A 235 -95.48 -19.95 -43.38
C LEU A 235 -93.97 -19.94 -43.12
N ALA A 236 -93.22 -20.90 -43.67
CA ALA A 236 -91.76 -20.96 -43.58
C ALA A 236 -91.11 -19.78 -44.27
N LEU A 237 -91.64 -19.31 -45.41
CA LEU A 237 -91.16 -18.12 -46.09
C LEU A 237 -91.42 -16.85 -45.27
N LYS A 238 -92.59 -16.71 -44.63
CA LYS A 238 -92.87 -15.61 -43.69
C LYS A 238 -91.95 -15.66 -42.47
N VAL A 239 -91.72 -16.85 -41.91
CA VAL A 239 -90.80 -17.05 -40.79
C VAL A 239 -89.36 -16.72 -41.20
N ALA A 240 -88.91 -17.16 -42.38
CA ALA A 240 -87.59 -16.84 -42.90
C ALA A 240 -87.41 -15.33 -43.16
N GLN A 241 -88.44 -14.65 -43.67
CA GLN A 241 -88.43 -13.19 -43.83
C GLN A 241 -88.38 -12.47 -42.47
N GLN A 242 -89.13 -12.95 -41.48
CA GLN A 242 -89.11 -12.40 -40.13
C GLN A 242 -87.76 -12.65 -39.43
N ASP A 243 -87.16 -13.81 -39.62
CA ASP A 243 -85.87 -14.16 -39.04
C ASP A 243 -84.73 -13.41 -39.73
N LEU A 244 -84.83 -13.16 -41.05
CA LEU A 244 -83.94 -12.24 -41.76
C LEU A 244 -84.02 -10.84 -41.17
N ALA A 245 -85.23 -10.32 -40.94
CA ALA A 245 -85.41 -9.00 -40.33
C ALA A 245 -84.83 -8.95 -38.90
N LYS A 246 -85.03 -9.99 -38.09
CA LYS A 246 -84.42 -10.11 -36.75
C LYS A 246 -82.89 -10.22 -36.81
N ALA A 247 -82.35 -10.91 -37.81
CA ALA A 247 -80.90 -11.02 -38.00
C ALA A 247 -80.31 -9.68 -38.42
N GLN A 248 -80.99 -8.94 -39.31
CA GLN A 248 -80.59 -7.59 -39.72
C GLN A 248 -80.65 -6.59 -38.56
N THR A 249 -81.68 -6.65 -37.70
CA THR A 249 -81.73 -5.77 -36.52
C THR A 249 -80.65 -6.11 -35.49
N LYS A 250 -80.37 -7.39 -35.25
CA LYS A 250 -79.24 -7.81 -34.40
C LYS A 250 -77.90 -7.41 -34.98
N LEU A 251 -77.71 -7.54 -36.28
CA LEU A 251 -76.49 -7.12 -36.97
C LEU A 251 -76.30 -5.61 -36.81
N ASN A 252 -77.35 -4.82 -37.02
CA ASN A 252 -77.28 -3.37 -36.83
C ASN A 252 -77.03 -3.00 -35.36
N ALA A 253 -77.62 -3.69 -34.39
CA ALA A 253 -77.33 -3.50 -32.97
C ALA A 253 -75.85 -3.77 -32.67
N VAL A 254 -75.32 -4.92 -33.12
CA VAL A 254 -73.89 -5.26 -32.99
C VAL A 254 -73.02 -4.22 -33.67
N ILE A 255 -73.33 -3.80 -34.90
CA ILE A 255 -72.55 -2.75 -35.58
C ILE A 255 -72.51 -1.47 -34.75
N THR A 256 -73.65 -1.07 -34.17
CA THR A 256 -73.76 0.15 -33.34
C THR A 256 -72.97 0.01 -32.04
N ASP A 257 -73.06 -1.14 -31.38
CA ASP A 257 -72.34 -1.46 -30.14
C ASP A 257 -70.81 -1.47 -30.36
N TYR A 258 -70.35 -1.95 -31.52
CA TYR A 258 -68.92 -2.01 -31.87
C TYR A 258 -68.36 -0.69 -32.42
N THR A 259 -69.20 0.20 -32.97
CA THR A 259 -68.75 1.55 -33.40
C THR A 259 -68.27 2.43 -32.25
N ASP A 260 -68.69 2.17 -31.01
CA ASP A 260 -68.38 2.97 -29.83
C ASP A 260 -67.43 2.27 -28.83
N ALA A 261 -67.05 1.01 -29.10
CA ALA A 261 -66.31 0.17 -28.14
C ALA A 261 -64.79 0.44 -28.08
N VAL A 262 -64.20 1.04 -29.12
CA VAL A 262 -62.82 1.57 -29.09
C VAL A 262 -62.79 2.86 -29.91
N PRO A 263 -62.76 4.03 -29.26
CA PRO A 263 -62.60 5.30 -29.97
C PRO A 263 -61.35 5.22 -30.86
N ARG A 264 -61.48 5.54 -32.15
CA ARG A 264 -60.33 5.57 -33.09
C ARG A 264 -59.15 6.38 -32.54
N SER A 265 -59.45 7.43 -31.78
CA SER A 265 -58.48 8.26 -31.06
C SER A 265 -57.62 7.48 -30.06
N ASP A 266 -58.19 6.50 -29.35
CA ASP A 266 -57.48 5.71 -28.35
C ASP A 266 -56.57 4.68 -29.03
N PHE A 267 -57.01 4.12 -30.16
CA PHE A 267 -56.18 3.25 -30.99
C PHE A 267 -55.00 4.02 -31.62
N GLU A 268 -55.26 5.19 -32.19
CA GLU A 268 -54.23 6.03 -32.79
C GLU A 268 -53.20 6.52 -31.75
N SER A 269 -53.65 6.92 -30.56
CA SER A 269 -52.75 7.30 -29.47
C SER A 269 -51.93 6.12 -28.94
N LEU A 270 -52.54 4.92 -28.81
CA LEU A 270 -51.81 3.72 -28.43
C LEU A 270 -50.78 3.31 -29.49
N GLN A 271 -51.13 3.44 -30.78
CA GLN A 271 -50.22 3.18 -31.89
C GLN A 271 -49.04 4.17 -31.90
N GLN A 272 -49.30 5.45 -31.62
CA GLN A 272 -48.26 6.47 -31.49
C GLN A 272 -47.32 6.13 -30.32
N ASN A 273 -47.87 5.85 -29.14
CA ASN A 273 -47.08 5.46 -27.96
C ASN A 273 -46.22 4.22 -28.22
N TYR A 274 -46.77 3.21 -28.91
CA TYR A 274 -45.99 2.04 -29.30
C TYR A 274 -44.84 2.41 -30.25
N SER A 275 -45.07 3.31 -31.19
CA SER A 275 -44.04 3.78 -32.12
C SER A 275 -42.92 4.54 -31.40
N ASP A 276 -43.27 5.38 -30.43
CA ASP A 276 -42.33 6.16 -29.63
C ASP A 276 -41.51 5.24 -28.72
N LEU A 277 -42.16 4.30 -28.03
CA LEU A 277 -41.49 3.31 -27.19
C LEU A 277 -40.54 2.42 -27.99
N LEU A 278 -40.93 2.04 -29.22
CA LEU A 278 -40.07 1.27 -30.11
C LEU A 278 -38.84 2.09 -30.56
N GLN A 279 -38.98 3.40 -30.73
CA GLN A 279 -37.86 4.28 -31.04
C GLN A 279 -36.92 4.43 -29.85
N GLU A 280 -37.46 4.62 -28.64
CA GLU A 280 -36.67 4.67 -27.39
C GLU A 280 -35.92 3.36 -27.13
N MET A 281 -36.56 2.21 -27.36
CA MET A 281 -35.90 0.91 -27.20
C MET A 281 -34.74 0.74 -28.19
N LYS A 282 -34.91 1.23 -29.43
CA LYS A 282 -33.83 1.25 -30.43
C LYS A 282 -32.69 2.20 -30.07
N THR A 283 -32.97 3.36 -29.48
CA THR A 283 -31.90 4.27 -29.03
C THR A 283 -31.15 3.67 -27.86
N LEU A 284 -31.86 3.12 -26.87
CA LEU A 284 -31.25 2.50 -25.70
C LEU A 284 -30.40 1.28 -26.07
N GLN A 285 -30.84 0.48 -27.05
CA GLN A 285 -30.05 -0.62 -27.59
C GLN A 285 -28.72 -0.12 -28.21
N LYS A 286 -28.74 0.97 -28.97
CA LYS A 286 -27.53 1.56 -29.56
C LYS A 286 -26.57 2.07 -28.49
N ASP A 287 -27.11 2.73 -27.47
CA ASP A 287 -26.32 3.25 -26.36
C ASP A 287 -25.68 2.12 -25.56
N PHE A 288 -26.40 1.02 -25.33
CA PHE A 288 -25.87 -0.19 -24.72
C PHE A 288 -24.74 -0.81 -25.57
N ASP A 289 -24.95 -0.95 -26.87
CA ASP A 289 -23.94 -1.50 -27.78
C ASP A 289 -22.68 -0.60 -27.83
N GLN A 290 -22.86 0.72 -27.71
CA GLN A 290 -21.76 1.67 -27.65
C GLN A 290 -20.99 1.56 -26.33
N LEU A 291 -21.68 1.53 -25.20
CA LEU A 291 -21.09 1.38 -23.87
C LEU A 291 -20.32 0.05 -23.76
N HIS A 292 -20.87 -1.03 -24.33
CA HIS A 292 -20.19 -2.32 -24.40
C HIS A 292 -18.87 -2.23 -25.18
N LYS A 293 -18.83 -1.52 -26.31
CA LYS A 293 -17.59 -1.33 -27.09
C LYS A 293 -16.55 -0.52 -26.32
N GLU A 294 -16.99 0.52 -25.62
CA GLU A 294 -16.11 1.35 -24.78
C GLU A 294 -15.53 0.55 -23.61
N HIS A 295 -16.35 -0.30 -22.97
CA HIS A 295 -15.90 -1.19 -21.92
C HIS A 295 -14.85 -2.19 -22.40
N GLU A 296 -15.09 -2.84 -23.55
CA GLU A 296 -14.11 -3.74 -24.18
C GLU A 296 -12.80 -3.02 -24.53
N ALA A 297 -12.88 -1.80 -25.06
CA ALA A 297 -11.70 -0.98 -25.34
C ALA A 297 -10.92 -0.64 -24.05
N LEU A 298 -11.63 -0.29 -22.97
CA LEU A 298 -11.01 0.00 -21.69
C LEU A 298 -10.34 -1.23 -21.07
N LEU A 299 -10.97 -2.41 -21.16
CA LEU A 299 -10.39 -3.67 -20.74
C LEU A 299 -9.09 -3.98 -21.49
N LYS A 300 -9.06 -3.71 -22.80
CA LYS A 300 -7.86 -3.88 -23.61
C LYS A 300 -6.73 -2.95 -23.16
N ILE A 301 -7.02 -1.66 -22.96
CA ILE A 301 -6.05 -0.67 -22.47
C ILE A 301 -5.52 -1.08 -21.09
N HIS A 302 -6.41 -1.46 -20.17
CA HIS A 302 -6.02 -1.90 -18.83
C HIS A 302 -5.08 -3.10 -18.88
N ARG A 303 -5.34 -4.06 -19.78
CA ARG A 303 -4.46 -5.21 -20.00
C ARG A 303 -3.09 -4.77 -20.50
N GLU A 304 -3.03 -3.91 -21.51
CA GLU A 304 -1.78 -3.38 -22.07
C GLU A 304 -0.97 -2.62 -21.01
N THR A 305 -1.62 -1.75 -20.23
CA THR A 305 -0.96 -1.02 -19.12
C THR A 305 -0.44 -1.95 -18.02
N ALA A 306 -1.16 -3.04 -17.73
CA ALA A 306 -0.69 -4.05 -16.77
C ALA A 306 0.55 -4.78 -17.29
N GLU A 307 0.57 -5.14 -18.58
CA GLU A 307 1.73 -5.76 -19.24
C GLU A 307 2.94 -4.80 -19.25
N GLU A 308 2.74 -3.52 -19.58
CA GLU A 308 3.78 -2.49 -19.53
C GLU A 308 4.36 -2.31 -18.12
N ARG A 309 3.49 -2.26 -17.11
CA ARG A 309 3.92 -2.18 -15.70
C ARG A 309 4.79 -3.37 -15.32
N ASP A 310 4.40 -4.60 -15.70
CA ASP A 310 5.14 -5.80 -15.35
C ASP A 310 6.53 -5.84 -16.02
N ILE A 311 6.63 -5.34 -17.27
CA ILE A 311 7.90 -5.14 -17.97
C ILE A 311 8.77 -4.14 -17.20
N LEU A 312 8.24 -2.97 -16.85
CA LEU A 312 8.98 -1.93 -16.11
C LEU A 312 9.43 -2.42 -14.74
N CYS A 313 8.60 -3.18 -14.01
CA CYS A 313 8.98 -3.80 -12.75
C CYS A 313 10.16 -4.77 -12.92
N SER A 314 10.10 -5.60 -13.98
CA SER A 314 11.18 -6.55 -14.30
C SER A 314 12.49 -5.84 -14.68
N GLU A 315 12.40 -4.74 -15.44
CA GLU A 315 13.54 -3.90 -15.80
C GLU A 315 14.15 -3.20 -14.60
N LEU A 316 13.32 -2.64 -13.72
CA LEU A 316 13.76 -2.00 -12.48
C LEU A 316 14.49 -3.00 -11.58
N GLN A 317 13.95 -4.21 -11.42
CA GLN A 317 14.61 -5.27 -10.65
C GLN A 317 15.96 -5.65 -11.25
N ARG A 318 16.04 -5.76 -12.59
CA ARG A 318 17.30 -6.03 -13.29
C ARG A 318 18.30 -4.89 -13.10
N ALA A 319 17.85 -3.65 -13.20
CA ALA A 319 18.68 -2.47 -13.02
C ALA A 319 19.20 -2.38 -11.57
N GLN A 320 18.35 -2.60 -10.56
CA GLN A 320 18.75 -2.68 -9.15
C GLN A 320 19.84 -3.74 -8.93
N HIS A 321 19.70 -4.91 -9.53
CA HIS A 321 20.73 -5.96 -9.46
C HIS A 321 22.05 -5.55 -10.13
N ASN A 322 22.01 -4.66 -11.12
CA ASN A 322 23.18 -4.22 -11.89
C ASN A 322 23.90 -2.99 -11.31
N TYR A 323 23.22 -2.14 -10.52
CA TYR A 323 23.81 -0.90 -9.98
C TYR A 323 24.76 -1.11 -8.80
N THR A 324 24.59 -2.19 -8.03
CA THR A 324 25.54 -2.58 -6.98
C THR A 324 26.42 -3.71 -7.51
N PRO A 325 27.68 -3.46 -7.92
CA PRO A 325 28.59 -4.55 -8.22
C PRO A 325 28.66 -5.46 -6.99
N ARG A 326 28.18 -6.69 -7.13
CA ARG A 326 28.15 -7.63 -6.01
C ARG A 326 29.58 -7.84 -5.50
N PRO A 327 29.78 -7.89 -4.17
CA PRO A 327 31.07 -8.26 -3.60
C PRO A 327 31.54 -9.59 -4.17
N ASP A 328 32.83 -9.65 -4.49
CA ASP A 328 33.47 -10.91 -4.85
C ASP A 328 33.63 -11.78 -3.61
N TRP A 329 32.62 -12.61 -3.34
CA TRP A 329 32.58 -13.50 -2.19
C TRP A 329 33.66 -14.57 -2.22
N ALA A 330 34.34 -14.82 -3.35
CA ALA A 330 35.46 -15.75 -3.37
C ALA A 330 36.63 -15.27 -2.49
N LYS A 331 36.82 -13.96 -2.36
CA LYS A 331 37.86 -13.35 -1.51
C LYS A 331 37.66 -13.61 -0.02
N CYS A 332 36.43 -13.85 0.43
CA CYS A 332 36.14 -14.13 1.83
C CYS A 332 36.76 -15.46 2.30
N SER A 333 37.06 -16.39 1.39
CA SER A 333 37.78 -17.62 1.70
C SER A 333 39.19 -17.40 2.26
N GLU A 334 39.81 -16.25 1.96
CA GLU A 334 41.15 -15.89 2.43
C GLU A 334 41.13 -15.32 3.86
N VAL A 335 40.00 -14.75 4.28
CA VAL A 335 39.86 -14.03 5.56
C VAL A 335 39.19 -14.90 6.61
N VAL A 336 38.31 -15.82 6.21
CA VAL A 336 37.54 -16.66 7.13
C VAL A 336 38.37 -17.86 7.61
N PRO A 337 38.45 -18.12 8.93
CA PRO A 337 39.16 -19.27 9.47
C PRO A 337 38.54 -20.59 8.99
N GLY A 338 39.37 -21.47 8.44
CA GLY A 338 38.95 -22.73 7.80
C GLY A 338 39.00 -22.72 6.26
N GLY A 339 39.35 -21.58 5.65
CA GLY A 339 39.65 -21.48 4.22
C GLY A 339 38.46 -21.72 3.30
N ALA A 340 38.74 -21.95 2.01
CA ALA A 340 37.73 -22.08 0.95
C ALA A 340 36.67 -23.16 1.24
N ALA A 341 37.07 -24.36 1.70
CA ALA A 341 36.13 -25.47 1.92
C ALA A 341 35.04 -25.16 2.97
N ARG A 342 35.38 -24.39 4.01
CA ARG A 342 34.43 -23.97 5.06
C ARG A 342 33.58 -22.80 4.58
N TRP A 343 34.19 -21.84 3.88
CA TRP A 343 33.45 -20.74 3.27
C TRP A 343 32.41 -21.23 2.25
N ASP A 344 32.76 -22.19 1.39
CA ASP A 344 31.83 -22.78 0.42
C ASP A 344 30.64 -23.45 1.10
N HIS A 345 30.86 -24.13 2.22
CA HIS A 345 29.78 -24.70 3.03
C HIS A 345 28.87 -23.63 3.66
N LEU A 346 29.47 -22.57 4.20
CA LEU A 346 28.75 -21.47 4.82
C LEU A 346 27.97 -20.62 3.81
N ALA A 347 28.50 -20.51 2.59
CA ALA A 347 27.94 -19.70 1.53
C ALA A 347 26.86 -20.42 0.71
N LYS A 348 26.84 -21.76 0.74
CA LYS A 348 25.91 -22.57 -0.06
C LYS A 348 24.45 -22.22 0.25
N GLY A 349 23.74 -21.79 -0.79
CA GLY A 349 22.30 -21.51 -0.72
C GLY A 349 21.92 -20.18 -0.07
N LYS A 350 22.89 -19.30 0.24
CA LYS A 350 22.62 -17.98 0.84
C LYS A 350 22.62 -16.86 -0.20
N THR A 351 21.82 -15.82 0.04
CA THR A 351 21.82 -14.60 -0.77
C THR A 351 23.02 -13.71 -0.42
N SER A 352 23.41 -12.76 -1.29
CA SER A 352 24.52 -11.83 -0.99
C SER A 352 24.32 -11.08 0.33
N ASP A 353 23.08 -10.71 0.65
CA ASP A 353 22.75 -10.03 1.91
C ASP A 353 23.01 -10.94 3.12
N GLN A 354 22.52 -12.17 3.06
CA GLN A 354 22.77 -13.19 4.08
C GLN A 354 24.26 -13.56 4.22
N LEU A 355 25.05 -13.45 3.15
CA LEU A 355 26.50 -13.66 3.20
C LEU A 355 27.22 -12.56 3.98
N VAL A 356 26.69 -11.32 4.00
CA VAL A 356 27.22 -10.24 4.83
C VAL A 356 27.09 -10.60 6.30
N ASP A 357 25.92 -11.08 6.73
CA ASP A 357 25.67 -11.46 8.12
C ASP A 357 26.61 -12.59 8.57
N VAL A 358 26.76 -13.60 7.72
CA VAL A 358 27.69 -14.73 7.97
C VAL A 358 29.13 -14.26 8.09
N LEU A 359 29.55 -13.33 7.23
CA LEU A 359 30.90 -12.77 7.29
C LEU A 359 31.11 -11.96 8.58
N LEU A 360 30.11 -11.17 9.00
CA LEU A 360 30.16 -10.39 10.23
C LEU A 360 30.22 -11.29 11.47
N GLU A 361 29.49 -12.40 11.49
CA GLU A 361 29.58 -13.40 12.56
C GLU A 361 30.95 -14.08 12.61
N GLU A 362 31.51 -14.47 11.47
CA GLU A 362 32.81 -15.16 11.41
C GLU A 362 33.99 -14.24 11.78
N ILE A 363 33.99 -13.00 11.29
CA ILE A 363 35.02 -12.00 11.64
C ILE A 363 34.81 -11.53 13.08
N GLY A 364 33.57 -11.25 13.49
CA GLY A 364 33.24 -10.81 14.84
C GLY A 364 33.59 -11.84 15.90
N THR A 365 33.38 -13.13 15.62
CA THR A 365 33.77 -14.21 16.55
C THR A 365 35.26 -14.50 16.57
N ALA A 366 36.00 -14.17 15.51
CA ALA A 366 37.46 -14.31 15.45
C ALA A 366 38.20 -13.16 16.16
N VAL A 367 37.69 -11.92 16.06
CA VAL A 367 38.31 -10.74 16.69
C VAL A 367 37.99 -10.66 18.18
N LEU A 368 36.83 -11.16 18.63
CA LEU A 368 36.42 -11.09 20.05
C LEU A 368 36.87 -12.29 20.89
N ARG A 369 37.42 -13.34 20.30
CA ARG A 369 37.98 -14.48 21.04
C ARG A 369 39.49 -14.55 20.85
N GLU A 370 40.23 -13.74 21.60
CA GLU A 370 41.55 -14.18 22.05
C GLU A 370 41.37 -15.56 22.68
N ARG A 371 41.92 -16.61 22.04
CA ARG A 371 41.74 -17.98 22.55
C ARG A 371 42.50 -18.11 23.86
N GLU A 372 41.78 -18.11 24.97
CA GLU A 372 42.30 -18.37 26.32
C GLU A 372 42.81 -19.82 26.48
N ILE A 373 42.37 -20.73 25.61
CA ILE A 373 42.64 -22.17 25.70
C ILE A 373 42.90 -22.75 24.29
N PHE A 374 43.97 -23.53 24.16
CA PHE A 374 44.32 -24.32 22.98
C PHE A 374 44.10 -25.82 23.24
N PRO A 375 43.45 -26.56 22.34
CA PRO A 375 43.37 -28.01 22.47
C PRO A 375 44.74 -28.65 22.25
N GLY A 376 45.16 -29.53 23.15
CA GLY A 376 46.41 -30.28 23.04
C GLY A 376 46.40 -31.26 21.86
N GLN A 377 47.54 -31.42 21.19
CA GLN A 377 47.65 -32.18 19.93
C GLN A 377 47.74 -33.71 20.11
N GLY A 378 47.61 -34.23 21.33
CA GLY A 378 47.70 -35.67 21.61
C GLY A 378 49.11 -36.12 21.96
N LYS A 379 49.29 -37.44 22.17
CA LYS A 379 50.58 -38.05 22.59
C LYS A 379 51.19 -38.95 21.51
N ASP A 380 50.68 -38.88 20.28
CA ASP A 380 51.09 -39.76 19.20
C ASP A 380 52.53 -39.47 18.76
N GLU A 381 53.18 -40.48 18.17
CA GLU A 381 54.57 -40.36 17.71
C GLU A 381 54.75 -39.31 16.59
N GLN A 382 53.67 -39.02 15.86
CA GLN A 382 53.57 -37.98 14.82
C GLN A 382 53.65 -36.54 15.38
N VAL A 383 53.37 -36.34 16.67
CA VAL A 383 53.43 -35.02 17.31
C VAL A 383 54.85 -34.77 17.84
N PRO A 384 55.48 -33.61 17.60
CA PRO A 384 56.79 -33.30 18.15
C PRO A 384 56.80 -33.46 19.67
N VAL A 385 57.87 -34.06 20.22
CA VAL A 385 57.95 -34.47 21.64
C VAL A 385 57.58 -33.34 22.60
N TYR A 386 57.98 -32.10 22.29
CA TYR A 386 57.73 -30.90 23.09
C TYR A 386 56.30 -30.32 22.96
N LEU A 387 55.47 -30.84 22.05
CA LEU A 387 54.07 -30.46 21.87
C LEU A 387 53.09 -31.57 22.28
N ARG A 388 53.60 -32.73 22.75
CA ARG A 388 52.78 -33.86 23.18
C ARG A 388 52.09 -33.56 24.50
N HIS A 389 50.85 -33.07 24.42
CA HIS A 389 49.99 -32.83 25.57
C HIS A 389 48.58 -33.32 25.28
N LYS A 390 47.96 -33.99 26.28
CA LYS A 390 46.58 -34.47 26.19
C LYS A 390 45.72 -33.65 27.14
N GLY A 391 44.77 -32.91 26.58
CA GLY A 391 43.94 -31.96 27.32
C GLY A 391 44.17 -30.52 26.85
N ASP A 392 43.55 -29.59 27.56
CA ASP A 392 43.50 -28.17 27.21
C ASP A 392 44.72 -27.40 27.74
N VAL A 393 45.41 -26.68 26.84
CA VAL A 393 46.57 -25.85 27.14
C VAL A 393 46.12 -24.40 27.28
N ARG A 394 46.21 -23.84 28.48
CA ARG A 394 45.90 -22.42 28.70
C ARG A 394 46.90 -21.52 27.99
N ASN A 395 46.39 -20.53 27.27
CA ASN A 395 47.17 -19.45 26.71
C ASN A 395 47.68 -18.57 27.86
N LYS A 396 49.00 -18.50 28.02
CA LYS A 396 49.62 -17.66 29.05
C LYS A 396 49.77 -16.20 28.61
N HIS A 397 49.29 -15.84 27.42
CA HIS A 397 49.41 -14.51 26.82
C HIS A 397 50.84 -13.95 26.86
N LEU A 398 51.83 -14.84 26.67
CA LEU A 398 53.24 -14.46 26.75
C LEU A 398 53.56 -13.51 25.61
N THR A 399 54.05 -12.32 25.94
CA THR A 399 54.51 -11.39 24.94
C THR A 399 55.86 -11.85 24.37
N LYS A 400 56.24 -11.35 23.20
CA LYS A 400 57.55 -11.66 22.60
C LYS A 400 58.72 -11.39 23.56
N LYS A 401 58.60 -10.38 24.43
CA LYS A 401 59.61 -10.07 25.45
C LYS A 401 59.71 -11.19 26.48
N ASP A 402 58.58 -11.69 26.98
CA ASP A 402 58.53 -12.75 28.00
C ASP A 402 59.13 -14.05 27.47
N VAL A 403 58.81 -14.43 26.23
CA VAL A 403 59.37 -15.63 25.60
C VAL A 403 60.89 -15.52 25.45
N VAL A 404 61.40 -14.35 25.03
CA VAL A 404 62.85 -14.13 24.88
C VAL A 404 63.55 -14.22 26.24
N THR A 405 62.95 -13.72 27.32
CA THR A 405 63.49 -13.83 28.67
C THR A 405 63.55 -15.29 29.12
N ILE A 406 62.46 -16.05 28.97
CA ILE A 406 62.40 -17.48 29.31
C ILE A 406 63.48 -18.27 28.56
N VAL A 407 63.63 -18.04 27.25
CA VAL A 407 64.64 -18.73 26.44
C VAL A 407 66.05 -18.38 26.93
N LYS A 408 66.33 -17.12 27.25
CA LYS A 408 67.64 -16.72 27.80
C LYS A 408 67.93 -17.39 29.14
N ASP A 409 66.94 -17.50 30.01
CA ASP A 409 67.12 -18.11 31.33
C ASP A 409 67.34 -19.62 31.23
N VAL A 410 66.61 -20.32 30.34
CA VAL A 410 66.88 -21.74 30.04
C VAL A 410 68.30 -21.95 29.49
N TRP A 411 68.77 -21.06 28.60
CA TRP A 411 70.15 -21.14 28.09
C TRP A 411 71.20 -20.86 29.16
N LYS A 412 70.95 -19.93 30.08
CA LYS A 412 71.86 -19.67 31.21
C LYS A 412 71.94 -20.86 32.15
N GLU A 413 70.82 -21.49 32.49
CA GLU A 413 70.79 -22.70 33.33
C GLU A 413 71.51 -23.86 32.65
N LYS A 414 71.34 -24.04 31.33
CA LYS A 414 72.06 -25.06 30.58
C LYS A 414 73.57 -24.83 30.61
N ILE A 415 74.03 -23.59 30.38
CA ILE A 415 75.47 -23.26 30.44
C ILE A 415 76.04 -23.49 31.84
N ALA A 416 75.27 -23.20 32.89
CA ALA A 416 75.69 -23.44 34.28
C ALA A 416 75.82 -24.94 34.60
N LEU A 417 74.91 -25.77 34.09
CA LEU A 417 74.96 -27.23 34.22
C LEU A 417 76.12 -27.86 33.44
N ASP A 418 76.44 -27.33 32.26
CA ASP A 418 77.55 -27.81 31.42
C ASP A 418 78.94 -27.41 31.99
N GLN A 419 78.99 -26.50 32.97
CA GLN A 419 80.23 -26.05 33.65
C GLN A 419 80.46 -26.73 35.02
N GLN A 420 79.55 -27.62 35.42
CA GLN A 420 79.59 -28.40 36.66
C GLN A 420 79.93 -29.86 36.35
#